data_AF-A0A435YJJ3-F1
#
_entry.id   AF-A0A435YJJ3-F1
#
_cell.length_a   1.000
_cell.length_b   1.000
_cell.length_c   1.000
_cell.angle_alpha   90.00
_cell.angle_beta   90.00
_cell.angle_gamma   90.00
#
_symmetry.space_group_name_H-M   'P 1'
#
loop_
_entity.id
_entity.type
_entity.pdbx_description
1 polymer ?
#
loop_
_entity_poly.entity_id
_entity_poly.type
_entity_poly.pdbx_seq_one_letter_code
_entity_poly.pdbx_strand_id
1 'polypeptide(L)'
;MTKTALTVALARTLTAGTKLILLAHEGQMNALPGATAIVGPKGYHSQYGASYLDVIWTDPIKAWSQNNGGYYPESFALAEPAAGHEPVKTKPLTPQARDVLKMLQASGRITGVQAANVLKVRSLSRRIVDLKEAGHKIERKMKVDHTGQRYAEYSLAA
;
A
#
# COMPACT_ATOMS: atom_id res chain seq x y z
N MET A 1 -3.25 20.59 9.15
CA MET A 1 -4.07 19.41 8.83
C MET A 1 -5.38 19.56 9.59
N THR A 2 -6.48 19.75 8.89
CA THR A 2 -7.81 19.79 9.50
C THR A 2 -8.12 18.39 10.01
N LYS A 3 -8.35 18.25 11.32
CA LYS A 3 -8.74 16.98 11.94
C LYS A 3 -10.26 16.99 12.04
N THR A 4 -10.91 16.00 11.43
CA THR A 4 -12.36 15.81 11.51
C THR A 4 -12.61 14.58 12.36
N ALA A 5 -13.38 14.71 13.43
CA ALA A 5 -13.73 13.57 14.28
C ALA A 5 -14.44 12.49 13.45
N LEU A 6 -14.02 11.23 13.58
CA LEU A 6 -14.70 10.11 12.94
C LEU A 6 -15.97 9.78 13.75
N THR A 7 -17.04 10.55 13.51
CA THR A 7 -18.31 10.31 14.18
C THR A 7 -18.95 9.01 13.70
N VAL A 8 -19.82 8.44 14.52
CA VAL A 8 -20.61 7.24 14.17
C VAL A 8 -21.38 7.43 12.85
N ALA A 9 -21.91 8.63 12.61
CA ALA A 9 -22.63 8.95 11.38
C ALA A 9 -21.73 8.87 10.15
N LEU A 10 -20.49 9.38 10.25
CA LEU A 10 -19.51 9.31 9.18
C LEU A 10 -19.03 7.87 8.96
N ALA A 11 -18.77 7.13 10.03
CA ALA A 11 -18.33 5.73 9.94
C ALA A 11 -19.34 4.81 9.22
N ARG A 12 -20.65 5.07 9.38
CA ARG A 12 -21.73 4.36 8.66
C ARG A 12 -21.69 4.53 7.14
N THR A 13 -21.12 5.64 6.66
CA THR A 13 -21.02 5.91 5.22
C THR A 13 -19.81 5.24 4.56
N LEU A 14 -18.89 4.70 5.35
CA LEU A 14 -17.67 4.09 4.85
C LEU A 14 -17.90 2.64 4.41
N THR A 15 -17.53 2.34 3.17
CA THR A 15 -17.63 0.98 2.62
C THR A 15 -16.35 0.19 2.85
N ALA A 16 -16.45 -1.14 2.84
CA ALA A 16 -15.29 -2.03 2.89
C ALA A 16 -14.27 -1.68 1.80
N GLY A 17 -12.99 -1.70 2.15
CA GLY A 17 -11.89 -1.32 1.25
C GLY A 17 -11.61 0.18 1.17
N THR A 18 -12.42 1.05 1.80
CA THR A 18 -12.13 2.49 1.87
C THR A 18 -10.83 2.72 2.62
N LYS A 19 -9.90 3.49 2.02
CA LYS A 19 -8.63 3.88 2.66
C LYS A 19 -8.86 5.05 3.60
N LEU A 20 -8.35 4.94 4.81
CA LEU A 20 -8.46 5.92 5.87
C LEU A 20 -7.07 6.30 6.37
N ILE A 21 -6.90 7.58 6.71
CA ILE A 21 -5.78 8.06 7.49
C ILE A 21 -6.32 8.34 8.88
N LEU A 22 -5.97 7.47 9.82
CA LEU A 22 -6.45 7.56 11.19
C LEU A 22 -5.44 8.33 12.03
N LEU A 23 -5.93 9.36 12.71
CA LEU A 23 -5.21 10.05 13.76
C LEU A 23 -5.74 9.49 15.08
N ALA A 24 -4.91 8.73 15.78
CA ALA A 24 -5.24 8.28 17.13
C ALA A 24 -5.46 9.49 18.03
N HIS A 25 -6.51 9.47 18.84
CA HIS A 25 -6.68 10.44 19.90
C HIS A 25 -5.56 10.24 20.93
N GLU A 26 -4.90 11.33 21.33
CA GLU A 26 -3.77 11.29 22.29
C GLU A 26 -4.19 10.51 23.55
N GLY A 27 -3.37 9.52 23.93
CA GLY A 27 -3.48 8.80 25.20
C GLY A 27 -4.30 7.51 25.22
N GLN A 28 -5.01 7.13 24.14
CA GLN A 28 -5.84 5.89 24.16
C GLN A 28 -5.33 4.73 23.28
N MET A 29 -4.33 4.93 22.41
CA MET A 29 -3.81 3.85 21.54
C MET A 29 -2.33 3.98 21.17
N ASN A 30 -1.70 2.84 20.88
CA ASN A 30 -0.30 2.71 20.42
C ASN A 30 -0.12 2.91 18.89
N ALA A 31 -1.07 3.54 18.20
CA ALA A 31 -0.86 3.92 16.79
C ALA A 31 -0.22 5.31 16.70
N LEU A 32 0.87 5.41 15.95
CA LEU A 32 1.48 6.70 15.66
C LEU A 32 0.51 7.57 14.84
N PRO A 33 0.46 8.89 15.09
CA PRO A 33 -0.34 9.80 14.29
C PRO A 33 -0.06 9.64 12.78
N GLY A 34 -1.13 9.56 11.98
CA GLY A 34 -1.03 9.40 10.53
C GLY A 34 -0.84 7.95 10.09
N ALA A 35 -1.22 6.99 10.93
CA ALA A 35 -1.29 5.58 10.55
C ALA A 35 -2.38 5.37 9.46
N THR A 36 -2.03 4.61 8.43
CA THR A 36 -2.94 4.28 7.34
C THR A 36 -3.64 2.96 7.59
N ALA A 37 -4.95 2.95 7.35
CA ALA A 37 -5.75 1.75 7.47
C ALA A 37 -6.77 1.65 6.34
N ILE A 38 -7.34 0.48 6.18
CA ILE A 38 -8.49 0.25 5.30
C ILE A 38 -9.67 -0.26 6.12
N VAL A 39 -10.87 0.08 5.68
CA VAL A 39 -12.09 -0.50 6.26
C VAL A 39 -12.11 -2.00 5.93
N GLY A 40 -12.16 -2.82 6.98
CA GLY A 40 -12.22 -4.26 6.88
C GLY A 40 -13.56 -4.77 6.33
N PRO A 41 -13.65 -6.07 6.03
CA PRO A 41 -14.81 -6.68 5.37
C PRO A 41 -16.10 -6.57 6.18
N LYS A 42 -16.02 -6.46 7.52
CA LYS A 42 -17.23 -6.26 8.35
C LYS A 42 -17.74 -4.83 8.33
N GLY A 43 -16.94 -3.88 7.83
CA GLY A 43 -17.29 -2.47 7.78
C GLY A 43 -17.71 -1.92 9.15
N TYR A 44 -18.63 -0.96 9.12
CA TYR A 44 -19.31 -0.51 10.33
C TYR A 44 -20.30 -1.57 10.81
N HIS A 45 -20.18 -1.97 12.07
CA HIS A 45 -21.04 -2.97 12.70
C HIS A 45 -21.29 -2.62 14.17
N SER A 46 -22.38 -3.15 14.74
CA SER A 46 -22.71 -2.98 16.16
C SER A 46 -22.59 -4.33 16.86
N GLN A 47 -21.87 -4.38 17.98
CA GLN A 47 -21.71 -5.58 18.80
C GLN A 47 -21.82 -5.20 20.28
N TYR A 48 -22.51 -6.01 21.09
CA TYR A 48 -22.68 -5.77 22.54
C TYR A 48 -23.18 -4.35 22.93
N GLY A 49 -24.04 -3.74 22.10
CA GLY A 49 -24.57 -2.39 22.34
C GLY A 49 -23.62 -1.25 22.00
N ALA A 50 -22.44 -1.55 21.43
CA ALA A 50 -21.47 -0.55 21.02
C ALA A 50 -21.18 -0.61 19.51
N SER A 51 -20.78 0.53 18.95
CA SER A 51 -20.52 0.70 17.51
C SER A 51 -19.04 0.54 17.20
N TYR A 52 -18.73 -0.27 16.19
CA TYR A 52 -17.37 -0.55 15.75
C TYR A 52 -17.23 -0.30 14.26
N LEU A 53 -16.05 0.18 13.86
CA LEU A 53 -15.55 0.14 12.50
C LEU A 53 -14.49 -0.96 12.43
N ASP A 54 -14.66 -1.90 11.50
CA ASP A 54 -13.64 -2.89 11.20
C ASP A 54 -12.48 -2.20 10.47
N VAL A 55 -11.28 -2.28 11.05
CA VAL A 55 -10.08 -1.59 10.58
C VAL A 55 -8.97 -2.61 10.37
N ILE A 56 -8.39 -2.58 9.18
CA ILE A 56 -7.19 -3.34 8.82
C ILE A 56 -6.04 -2.34 8.69
N TRP A 57 -5.03 -2.48 9.53
CA TRP A 57 -3.87 -1.60 9.52
C TRP A 57 -2.95 -1.98 8.36
N THR A 58 -2.50 -0.96 7.62
CA THR A 58 -1.63 -1.16 6.43
C THR A 58 -0.20 -0.71 6.65
N ASP A 59 0.05 0.08 7.70
CA ASP A 59 1.40 0.52 8.07
C ASP A 59 1.89 -0.28 9.30
N PRO A 60 2.74 -1.30 9.11
CA PRO A 60 3.24 -2.12 10.21
C PRO A 60 4.20 -1.36 11.13
N ILE A 61 4.77 -0.23 10.68
CA ILE A 61 5.71 0.59 11.44
C ILE A 61 4.95 1.62 12.27
N LYS A 62 3.77 2.08 11.84
CA LYS A 62 2.97 3.05 12.59
C LYS A 62 1.87 2.44 13.44
N ALA A 63 1.55 1.17 13.22
CA ALA A 63 0.52 0.43 13.94
C ALA A 63 1.11 -0.47 15.04
N TRP A 64 2.10 0.01 15.81
CA TRP A 64 2.78 -0.78 16.85
C TRP A 64 1.73 -1.47 17.75
N SER A 65 1.62 -2.80 17.62
CA SER A 65 0.74 -3.66 18.40
C SER A 65 -0.78 -3.60 18.11
N GLN A 66 -1.22 -3.02 16.99
CA GLN A 66 -2.65 -3.01 16.63
C GLN A 66 -3.05 -4.30 15.89
N ASN A 67 -3.99 -5.07 16.44
CA ASN A 67 -4.59 -6.20 15.74
C ASN A 67 -5.72 -5.71 14.83
N ASN A 68 -5.80 -6.24 13.61
CA ASN A 68 -6.96 -5.98 12.75
C ASN A 68 -8.26 -6.35 13.47
N GLY A 69 -9.28 -5.51 13.39
CA GLY A 69 -10.55 -5.77 14.08
C GLY A 69 -11.44 -4.55 14.24
N GLY A 70 -12.42 -4.68 15.13
CA GLY A 70 -13.41 -3.63 15.41
C GLY A 70 -12.87 -2.58 16.37
N TYR A 71 -12.94 -1.32 15.97
CA TYR A 71 -12.54 -0.18 16.77
C TYR A 71 -13.66 0.84 16.89
N TYR A 72 -13.73 1.54 18.02
CA TYR A 72 -14.68 2.63 18.22
C TYR A 72 -14.38 3.78 17.26
N PRO A 73 -15.33 4.16 16.38
CA PRO A 73 -15.14 5.27 15.46
C PRO A 73 -14.69 6.56 16.15
N GLU A 74 -15.32 6.87 17.29
CA GLU A 74 -15.07 8.05 18.11
C GLU A 74 -13.65 8.11 18.70
N SER A 75 -12.92 6.98 18.77
CA SER A 75 -11.52 6.96 19.18
C SER A 75 -10.56 7.50 18.09
N PHE A 76 -11.07 7.79 16.90
CA PHE A 76 -10.30 8.34 15.79
C PHE A 76 -10.77 9.72 15.36
N ALA A 77 -9.82 10.52 14.91
CA ALA A 77 -10.11 11.57 13.95
C ALA A 77 -9.66 11.10 12.56
N LEU A 78 -10.51 11.32 11.57
CA LEU A 78 -10.05 11.34 10.19
C LEU A 78 -9.25 12.62 10.00
N ALA A 79 -8.03 12.47 9.50
CA ALA A 79 -7.50 13.56 8.71
C ALA A 79 -8.38 13.63 7.46
N GLU A 80 -9.02 14.77 7.18
CA GLU A 80 -9.46 15.03 5.80
C GLU A 80 -8.25 14.73 4.91
N PRO A 81 -8.43 14.09 3.73
CA PRO A 81 -7.34 14.02 2.77
C PRO A 81 -7.08 15.46 2.36
N ALA A 82 -6.16 16.12 3.05
CA ALA A 82 -5.76 17.50 2.80
C ALA A 82 -5.01 17.53 1.48
N ALA A 83 -5.65 17.23 0.35
CA ALA A 83 -5.03 17.09 -0.96
C ALA A 83 -3.64 16.41 -0.87
N GLY A 84 -3.56 15.39 0.00
CA GLY A 84 -2.34 15.07 0.71
C GLY A 84 -2.44 13.68 1.37
N HIS A 85 -2.51 12.56 0.64
CA HIS A 85 -1.28 11.99 0.08
C HIS A 85 -0.13 12.98 0.16
N GLU A 86 0.69 12.92 1.21
CA GLU A 86 2.09 13.02 0.82
C GLU A 86 2.23 11.99 -0.30
N PRO A 87 2.62 12.38 -1.54
CA PRO A 87 3.02 11.37 -2.49
C PRO A 87 3.99 10.52 -1.68
N VAL A 88 3.78 9.19 -1.62
CA VAL A 88 4.87 8.27 -1.25
C VAL A 88 6.06 8.90 -1.92
N LYS A 89 7.04 9.46 -1.18
CA LYS A 89 8.08 10.29 -1.80
C LYS A 89 8.67 9.41 -2.88
N THR A 90 8.18 9.55 -4.11
CA THR A 90 8.44 8.57 -5.15
C THR A 90 9.83 8.98 -5.47
N LYS A 91 10.80 8.23 -4.95
CA LYS A 91 12.18 8.46 -5.27
C LYS A 91 12.20 8.62 -6.79
N PRO A 92 12.62 9.79 -7.32
CA PRO A 92 12.44 10.07 -8.72
C PRO A 92 13.12 8.93 -9.48
N LEU A 93 12.35 8.26 -10.34
CA LEU A 93 12.84 7.09 -11.03
C LEU A 93 14.11 7.48 -11.78
N THR A 94 15.17 6.68 -11.59
CA THR A 94 16.37 6.82 -12.42
C THR A 94 16.00 6.57 -13.89
N PRO A 95 16.76 7.11 -14.86
CA PRO A 95 16.48 6.88 -16.28
C PRO A 95 16.30 5.39 -16.61
N GLN A 96 17.19 4.55 -16.10
CA GLN A 96 17.11 3.09 -16.27
C GLN A 96 15.85 2.46 -15.65
N ALA A 97 15.38 2.95 -14.51
CA ALA A 97 14.12 2.45 -13.93
C ALA A 97 12.91 2.85 -14.78
N ARG A 98 12.92 4.05 -15.38
CA ARG A 98 11.87 4.49 -16.31
C ARG A 98 11.84 3.63 -17.57
N ASP A 99 13.01 3.26 -18.10
CA ASP A 99 13.07 2.40 -19.29
C ASP A 99 12.56 0.99 -19.00
N VAL A 100 12.87 0.44 -17.82
CA VAL A 100 12.28 -0.82 -17.35
C VAL A 100 10.76 -0.72 -17.21
N LEU A 101 10.25 0.38 -16.67
CA LEU A 101 8.80 0.62 -16.56
C LEU A 101 8.13 0.68 -17.94
N LYS A 102 8.70 1.42 -18.88
CA LYS A 102 8.20 1.49 -20.27
C LYS A 102 8.14 0.11 -20.91
N MET A 103 9.19 -0.70 -20.73
CA MET A 103 9.20 -2.06 -21.26
C MET A 103 8.12 -2.92 -20.60
N LEU A 104 7.99 -2.89 -19.27
CA LEU A 104 6.94 -3.58 -18.53
C LEU A 104 5.52 -3.17 -18.99
N GLN A 105 5.29 -1.88 -19.28
CA GLN A 105 4.02 -1.39 -19.80
C GLN A 105 3.75 -1.84 -21.24
N ALA A 106 4.78 -1.92 -22.07
CA ALA A 106 4.65 -2.32 -23.47
C ALA A 106 4.51 -3.85 -23.65
N SER A 107 5.29 -4.66 -22.93
CA SER A 107 5.32 -6.12 -23.08
C SER A 107 4.56 -6.88 -21.99
N GLY A 108 4.13 -6.21 -20.93
CA GLY A 108 3.49 -6.80 -19.74
C GLY A 108 4.46 -7.53 -18.80
N ARG A 109 5.65 -7.89 -19.29
CA ARG A 109 6.65 -8.68 -18.55
C ARG A 109 8.08 -8.40 -18.99
N ILE A 110 9.03 -8.58 -18.07
CA ILE A 110 10.47 -8.46 -18.34
C ILE A 110 11.26 -9.52 -17.57
N THR A 111 12.28 -10.06 -18.22
CA THR A 111 13.27 -10.96 -17.60
C THR A 111 14.62 -10.27 -17.44
N GLY A 112 15.49 -10.84 -16.60
CA GLY A 112 16.86 -10.34 -16.41
C GLY A 112 17.65 -10.25 -17.72
N VAL A 113 17.48 -11.24 -18.60
CA VAL A 113 18.16 -11.30 -19.92
C VAL A 113 17.66 -10.18 -20.83
N GLN A 114 16.34 -9.96 -20.90
CA GLN A 114 15.77 -8.87 -21.69
C GLN A 114 16.25 -7.50 -21.20
N ALA A 115 16.24 -7.28 -19.89
CA ALA A 115 16.73 -6.03 -19.29
C ALA A 115 18.22 -5.78 -19.58
N ALA A 116 19.06 -6.82 -19.48
CA ALA A 116 20.49 -6.70 -19.74
C ALA A 116 20.81 -6.46 -21.22
N ASN A 117 20.14 -7.18 -22.13
CA ASN A 117 20.47 -7.15 -23.56
C ASN A 117 19.85 -5.94 -24.27
N VAL A 118 18.60 -5.61 -23.96
CA VAL A 118 17.83 -4.55 -24.63
C VAL A 118 18.08 -3.20 -23.96
N LEU A 119 17.89 -3.12 -22.64
CA LEU A 119 17.95 -1.85 -21.89
C LEU A 119 19.32 -1.54 -21.29
N LYS A 120 20.31 -2.45 -21.45
CA LYS A 120 21.64 -2.37 -20.83
C LYS A 120 21.60 -2.24 -19.29
N VAL A 121 20.54 -2.76 -18.66
CA VAL A 121 20.37 -2.74 -17.21
C VAL A 121 20.96 -4.02 -16.61
N ARG A 122 22.08 -3.88 -15.88
CA ARG A 122 22.78 -5.02 -15.26
C ARG A 122 22.13 -5.52 -13.98
N SER A 123 21.42 -4.66 -13.25
CA SER A 123 20.73 -5.01 -12.00
C SER A 123 19.23 -4.74 -12.11
N LEU A 124 18.51 -5.61 -12.81
CA LEU A 124 17.06 -5.52 -12.96
C LEU A 124 16.38 -5.52 -11.58
N SER A 125 16.77 -6.43 -10.68
CA SER A 125 16.18 -6.55 -9.34
C SER A 125 16.19 -5.22 -8.57
N ARG A 126 17.28 -4.45 -8.66
CA ARG A 126 17.35 -3.13 -8.03
C ARG A 126 16.38 -2.13 -8.66
N ARG A 127 16.23 -2.14 -10.00
CA ARG A 127 15.24 -1.29 -10.68
C ARG A 127 13.80 -1.67 -10.31
N ILE A 128 13.52 -2.96 -10.14
CA ILE A 128 12.20 -3.42 -9.66
C ILE A 128 11.92 -2.92 -8.24
N VAL A 129 12.91 -2.92 -7.34
CA VAL A 129 12.75 -2.34 -6.00
C VAL A 129 12.42 -0.84 -6.10
N ASP A 130 13.17 -0.08 -6.90
CA ASP A 130 12.92 1.36 -7.09
C ASP A 130 11.52 1.62 -7.68
N LEU A 131 11.02 0.74 -8.57
CA LEU A 131 9.66 0.82 -9.11
C LEU A 131 8.59 0.50 -8.06
N LYS A 132 8.83 -0.48 -7.18
CA LYS A 132 7.93 -0.78 -6.05
C LYS A 132 7.90 0.35 -5.03
N GLU A 133 9.05 0.93 -4.71
CA GLU A 133 9.18 2.12 -3.87
C GLU A 133 8.45 3.32 -4.49
N ALA A 134 8.42 3.42 -5.82
CA ALA A 134 7.64 4.41 -6.56
C ALA A 134 6.13 4.08 -6.66
N GLY A 135 5.67 3.00 -6.04
CA GLY A 135 4.24 2.64 -5.98
C GLY A 135 3.75 1.73 -7.11
N HIS A 136 4.62 1.24 -7.99
CA HIS A 136 4.22 0.30 -9.03
C HIS A 136 4.06 -1.11 -8.46
N LYS A 137 2.89 -1.72 -8.69
CA LYS A 137 2.62 -3.11 -8.32
C LYS A 137 3.28 -4.06 -9.32
N ILE A 138 4.32 -4.76 -8.88
CA ILE A 138 5.09 -5.69 -9.72
C ILE A 138 5.13 -7.06 -9.07
N GLU A 139 4.69 -8.06 -9.82
CA GLU A 139 4.75 -9.47 -9.45
C GLU A 139 6.06 -10.10 -9.90
N ARG A 140 6.48 -11.16 -9.21
CA ARG A 140 7.68 -11.93 -9.54
C ARG A 140 7.31 -13.41 -9.63
N LYS A 141 7.57 -14.03 -10.78
CA LYS A 141 7.44 -15.46 -10.99
C LYS A 141 8.81 -16.08 -11.27
N MET A 142 9.13 -17.16 -10.57
CA MET A 142 10.33 -17.95 -10.86
C MET A 142 10.01 -18.95 -11.96
N LYS A 143 10.87 -19.03 -12.98
CA LYS A 143 10.76 -19.96 -14.10
C LYS A 143 12.06 -20.74 -14.24
N VAL A 144 11.97 -21.89 -14.89
CA VAL A 144 13.10 -22.76 -15.24
C VAL A 144 13.17 -22.78 -16.76
N ASP A 145 14.36 -22.60 -17.33
CA ASP A 145 14.56 -22.74 -18.76
C ASP A 145 14.84 -24.21 -19.16
N HIS A 146 15.00 -24.46 -20.45
CA HIS A 146 15.27 -25.80 -20.97
C HIS A 146 16.65 -26.36 -20.56
N THR A 147 17.56 -25.52 -20.06
CA THR A 147 18.87 -25.94 -19.53
C THR A 147 18.81 -26.29 -18.04
N GLY A 148 17.66 -26.08 -17.39
CA GLY A 148 17.47 -26.24 -15.95
C GLY A 148 17.84 -24.99 -15.15
N GLN A 149 18.27 -23.90 -15.80
CA GLN A 149 18.61 -22.67 -15.12
C GLN A 149 17.34 -21.92 -14.69
N ARG A 150 17.34 -21.47 -13.43
CA ARG A 150 16.24 -20.70 -12.84
C ARG A 150 16.43 -19.21 -13.11
N TYR A 151 15.36 -18.55 -13.51
CA TYR A 151 15.33 -17.10 -13.70
C TYR A 151 14.05 -16.48 -13.15
N ALA A 152 14.11 -15.19 -12.85
CA ALA A 152 12.96 -14.39 -12.44
C ALA A 152 12.35 -13.66 -13.64
N GLU A 153 11.03 -13.78 -13.77
CA GLU A 153 10.19 -12.99 -14.67
C GLU A 153 9.36 -12.03 -13.81
N TYR A 154 9.38 -10.75 -14.18
CA TYR A 154 8.61 -9.71 -13.51
C TYR A 154 7.49 -9.22 -14.42
N SER A 155 6.31 -8.95 -13.86
CA SER A 155 5.15 -8.46 -14.59
C SER A 155 4.42 -7.37 -13.80
N LEU A 156 3.68 -6.51 -14.48
CA LEU A 156 2.76 -5.59 -13.81
C LEU A 156 1.58 -6.39 -13.25
N ALA A 157 1.22 -6.15 -11.99
CA ALA A 157 -0.01 -6.67 -11.43
C ALA A 157 -1.19 -5.96 -12.10
N ALA A 158 -2.19 -6.73 -12.53
CA ALA A 158 -3.45 -6.18 -13.06
C ALA A 158 -4.26 -5.46 -11.96
#